data_AF-A0A0P8B304-F1
#
_entry.id   AF-A0A0P8B304-F1
#
_cell.length_a   1.000
_cell.length_b   1.000
_cell.length_c   1.000
_cell.angle_alpha   90.00
_cell.angle_beta   90.00
_cell.angle_gamma   90.00
#
_symmetry.space_group_name_H-M   'P 1'
#
loop_
_entity.id
_entity.type
_entity.pdbx_description
1 polymer ?
#
loop_
_entity_poly.entity_id
_entity_poly.type
_entity_poly.pdbx_seq_one_letter_code
_entity_poly.pdbx_strand_id
1 'polypeptide(L)'
;MSPSFFEIVQLSNGDYALRRIDDDSAPLVKISFSDEAREMMEDRDMSVAKAMIAAGIEAVGNVAHDIDWEEDEPDTHEIRPSYTLH
;
A
#
# COMPACT_ATOMS: atom_id res chain seq x y z
N MET A 1 10.90 13.77 13.16
CA MET A 1 11.07 13.20 11.81
C MET A 1 10.84 14.32 10.82
N SER A 2 11.86 14.72 10.06
CA SER A 2 11.68 15.64 8.93
C SER A 2 10.77 14.98 7.89
N PRO A 3 9.90 15.72 7.18
CA PRO A 3 9.12 15.13 6.09
C PRO A 3 10.07 14.59 5.03
N SER A 4 9.97 13.29 4.74
CA SER A 4 10.66 12.68 3.61
C SER A 4 9.84 12.93 2.36
N PHE A 5 10.45 13.57 1.36
CA PHE A 5 9.82 13.76 0.06
C PHE A 5 10.19 12.59 -0.84
N PHE A 6 9.19 12.11 -1.59
CA PHE A 6 9.38 11.04 -2.57
C PHE A 6 9.20 11.59 -3.98
N GLU A 7 9.96 11.04 -4.91
CA GLU A 7 9.85 11.33 -6.33
C GLU A 7 9.69 10.04 -7.14
N ILE A 8 9.05 10.17 -8.30
CA ILE A 8 8.94 9.11 -9.30
C ILE A 8 9.86 9.50 -10.46
N VAL A 9 10.86 8.67 -10.72
CA VAL A 9 11.85 8.88 -11.77
C VAL A 9 11.83 7.75 -12.79
N GLN A 10 12.18 8.06 -14.04
CA GLN A 10 12.47 7.05 -15.03
C GLN A 10 13.96 6.66 -14.91
N LEU A 11 14.23 5.37 -14.80
CA LEU A 11 15.56 4.79 -14.75
C LEU A 11 16.15 4.68 -16.17
N SER A 12 17.47 4.50 -16.25
CA SER A 12 18.18 4.37 -17.53
C SER A 12 17.76 3.16 -18.37
N ASN A 13 17.13 2.15 -17.75
CA ASN A 13 16.57 0.98 -18.43
C ASN A 13 15.09 1.17 -18.85
N GLY A 14 14.52 2.36 -18.65
CA GLY A 14 13.14 2.69 -18.98
C GLY A 14 12.11 2.27 -17.92
N ASP A 15 12.53 1.68 -16.80
CA ASP A 15 11.65 1.41 -15.66
C ASP A 15 11.32 2.68 -14.89
N TYR A 16 10.27 2.61 -14.08
CA TYR A 16 9.85 3.70 -13.20
C TYR A 16 10.14 3.33 -11.75
N ALA A 17 10.69 4.27 -10.98
CA ALA A 17 11.05 4.03 -9.59
C ALA A 17 10.52 5.12 -8.65
N LEU A 18 9.97 4.70 -7.51
CA LEU A 18 9.67 5.58 -6.37
C LEU A 18 10.88 5.60 -5.43
N ARG A 19 11.46 6.76 -5.17
CA ARG A 19 12.61 6.91 -4.26
C ARG A 19 12.52 8.18 -3.42
N ARG A 20 13.37 8.26 -2.40
CA ARG A 20 13.54 9.45 -1.58
C ARG A 20 14.30 10.52 -2.37
N ILE A 21 13.94 11.79 -2.21
CA ILE A 21 14.65 12.89 -2.88
C ILE A 21 16.02 13.16 -2.22
N ASP A 22 16.11 12.90 -0.92
CA ASP A 22 17.27 13.22 -0.08
C ASP A 22 18.28 12.05 0.07
N ASP A 23 18.00 10.92 -0.59
CA ASP A 23 18.81 9.71 -0.45
C ASP A 23 18.79 8.87 -1.75
N ASP A 24 19.98 8.52 -2.23
CA ASP A 24 20.20 7.65 -3.40
C ASP A 24 20.12 6.15 -3.05
N SER A 25 19.52 5.80 -1.92
CA SER A 25 19.25 4.43 -1.52
C SER A 25 18.36 3.68 -2.52
N ALA A 26 18.29 2.35 -2.33
CA ALA A 26 17.51 1.48 -3.20
C ALA A 26 16.05 1.97 -3.32
N PRO A 27 15.49 1.97 -4.55
CA PRO A 27 14.13 2.44 -4.77
C PRO A 27 13.13 1.61 -3.96
N LEU A 28 12.12 2.29 -3.42
CA LEU A 28 11.06 1.70 -2.61
C LEU A 28 10.16 0.80 -3.45
N VAL A 29 9.90 1.22 -4.69
CA VAL A 29 9.08 0.52 -5.67
C VAL A 29 9.73 0.67 -7.04
N LYS A 30 9.70 -0.41 -7.84
CA LYS A 30 10.04 -0.39 -9.26
C LYS A 30 8.87 -0.94 -10.08
N ILE A 31 8.55 -0.27 -11.18
CA ILE A 31 7.53 -0.67 -12.15
C ILE A 31 8.22 -0.86 -13.49
N SER A 32 8.09 -2.06 -14.05
CA SER A 32 8.55 -2.41 -15.39
C SER A 32 7.34 -2.74 -16.24
N PHE A 33 7.16 -2.01 -17.34
CA PHE A 33 6.18 -2.34 -18.35
C PHE A 33 6.82 -3.23 -19.41
N SER A 34 6.08 -4.23 -19.87
CA SER A 34 6.46 -4.96 -21.08
C SER A 34 6.43 -4.03 -22.29
N ASP A 35 7.16 -4.40 -23.35
CA ASP A 35 7.17 -3.61 -24.59
C ASP A 35 5.77 -3.48 -25.21
N GLU A 36 4.98 -4.57 -25.20
CA GLU A 36 3.58 -4.56 -25.62
C GLU A 36 2.74 -3.53 -24.84
N ALA A 37 2.90 -3.49 -23.51
CA ALA A 37 2.16 -2.55 -22.68
C ALA A 37 2.57 -1.09 -22.96
N ARG A 38 3.85 -0.83 -23.25
CA ARG A 38 4.33 0.50 -23.64
C ARG A 38 3.77 0.94 -24.99
N GLU A 39 3.73 0.04 -25.98
CA GLU A 39 3.13 0.32 -27.29
C GLU A 39 1.65 0.68 -27.16
N MET A 40 0.90 -0.04 -26.32
CA MET A 40 -0.52 0.24 -26.06
C MET A 40 -0.75 1.59 -25.36
N MET A 41 0.21 2.06 -24.55
CA MET A 41 0.07 3.29 -23.77
C MET A 41 0.42 4.56 -24.56
N GLU A 42 0.98 4.45 -25.78
CA GLU A 42 1.30 5.60 -26.65
C GLU A 42 2.01 6.74 -25.88
N ASP A 43 3.15 6.45 -25.27
CA ASP A 43 3.96 7.41 -24.49
C ASP A 43 3.29 7.95 -23.19
N ARG A 44 2.25 7.27 -22.69
CA ARG A 44 1.58 7.62 -21.41
C ARG A 44 2.06 6.81 -20.21
N ASP A 45 3.08 5.99 -20.38
CA ASP A 45 3.65 5.10 -19.38
C ASP A 45 4.04 5.80 -18.07
N MET A 46 4.62 7.01 -18.12
CA MET A 46 4.89 7.82 -16.92
C MET A 46 3.60 8.21 -16.17
N SER A 47 2.54 8.56 -16.89
CA SER A 47 1.25 8.92 -16.27
C SER A 47 0.60 7.71 -15.63
N VAL A 48 0.70 6.54 -16.27
CA VAL A 48 0.21 5.27 -15.74
C VAL A 48 1.01 4.85 -14.49
N ALA A 49 2.34 4.93 -14.52
CA ALA A 49 3.18 4.63 -13.36
C ALA A 49 2.82 5.49 -12.13
N LYS A 50 2.59 6.80 -12.34
CA LYS A 50 2.11 7.71 -11.29
C LYS A 50 0.77 7.28 -10.70
N ALA A 51 -0.19 6.94 -11.56
CA ALA A 51 -1.51 6.48 -11.13
C ALA A 51 -1.42 5.17 -10.33
N MET A 52 -0.59 4.22 -10.77
CA MET A 52 -0.38 2.95 -10.07
C MET A 52 0.21 3.16 -8.68
N ILE A 53 1.21 4.04 -8.55
CA ILE A 53 1.81 4.35 -7.24
C ILE A 53 0.80 5.06 -6.33
N ALA A 54 0.05 6.02 -6.85
CA ALA A 54 -1.00 6.71 -6.08
C ALA A 54 -2.07 5.73 -5.57
N ALA A 55 -2.54 4.82 -6.43
CA ALA A 55 -3.49 3.78 -6.05
C ALA A 55 -2.91 2.82 -4.99
N GLY A 56 -1.62 2.47 -5.09
CA GLY A 56 -0.95 1.65 -4.07
C GLY A 56 -0.88 2.34 -2.70
N ILE A 57 -0.62 3.66 -2.66
CA ILE A 57 -0.61 4.45 -1.42
C ILE A 57 -2.02 4.49 -0.81
N GLU A 58 -3.05 4.72 -1.62
CA GLU A 58 -4.44 4.72 -1.18
C GLU A 58 -4.84 3.34 -0.62
N ALA A 59 -4.47 2.26 -1.31
CA ALA A 59 -4.75 0.90 -0.86
C ALA A 59 -4.10 0.59 0.50
N VAL A 60 -2.86 1.02 0.74
CA VAL A 60 -2.21 0.86 2.06
C VAL A 60 -2.95 1.62 3.15
N GLY A 61 -3.42 2.84 2.85
CA GLY A 61 -4.25 3.62 3.78
C GLY A 61 -5.54 2.89 4.16
N ASN A 62 -6.21 2.27 3.18
CA ASN A 62 -7.43 1.51 3.42
C ASN A 62 -7.17 0.19 4.16
N VAL A 63 -6.10 -0.53 3.84
CA VAL A 63 -5.71 -1.76 4.57
C VAL A 63 -5.40 -1.46 6.04
N ALA A 64 -4.76 -0.32 6.35
CA ALA A 64 -4.55 0.09 7.74
C ALA A 64 -5.87 0.42 8.47
N HIS A 65 -6.93 0.77 7.75
CA HIS A 65 -8.26 1.02 8.28
C HIS A 65 -9.08 -0.27 8.46
N ASP A 66 -8.93 -1.24 7.55
CA ASP A 66 -9.64 -2.53 7.58
C ASP A 66 -9.02 -3.56 8.55
N ILE A 67 -7.80 -3.34 9.04
CA ILE A 67 -7.14 -4.22 10.05
C ILE A 67 -7.57 -3.85 11.49
N ASP A 68 -8.23 -2.71 11.69
CA ASP A 68 -8.97 -2.43 12.92
C ASP A 68 -10.37 -3.05 12.74
N TRP A 69 -10.84 -3.91 13.66
CA TRP A 69 -12.17 -4.56 13.72
C TRP A 69 -12.35 -5.98 13.16
N GLU A 70 -11.58 -6.94 13.70
CA GLU A 70 -12.21 -8.10 14.34
C GLU A 70 -11.64 -8.20 15.77
N GLU A 71 -12.08 -7.29 16.66
CA GLU A 71 -12.03 -7.59 18.08
C GLU A 71 -12.91 -8.82 18.29
N ASP A 72 -12.27 -9.96 18.56
CA ASP A 72 -12.90 -11.11 19.22
C ASP A 72 -13.80 -10.57 20.34
N GLU A 73 -15.12 -10.64 20.20
CA GLU A 73 -15.99 -10.68 21.38
C GLU A 73 -15.78 -12.07 22.00
N PRO A 74 -15.06 -12.23 23.12
CA PRO A 74 -15.23 -13.43 23.92
C PRO A 74 -16.66 -13.40 24.41
N ASP A 75 -17.48 -14.28 23.87
CA ASP A 75 -18.83 -14.56 24.30
C ASP A 75 -18.81 -14.97 25.78
N THR A 76 -18.85 -13.99 26.69
CA THR A 76 -19.02 -14.21 28.12
C THR A 76 -20.47 -14.60 28.35
N HIS A 77 -20.81 -15.84 27.98
CA HIS A 77 -21.97 -16.52 28.54
C HIS A 77 -21.76 -16.59 30.05
N GLU A 78 -22.51 -15.76 30.75
CA GLU A 78 -22.69 -15.76 32.20
C GLU A 78 -22.85 -17.21 32.71
N ILE A 79 -21.81 -17.76 33.35
CA ILE A 79 -21.99 -18.91 34.23
C ILE A 79 -22.77 -18.40 35.44
N ARG A 80 -24.10 -18.45 35.36
CA ARG A 80 -24.99 -18.23 36.49
C ARG A 80 -24.71 -19.31 37.54
N PRO A 81 -24.29 -18.99 38.77
CA PRO A 81 -24.19 -20.00 39.81
C PRO A 81 -25.63 -20.37 40.21
N SER A 82 -26.05 -21.59 39.90
CA SER A 82 -27.30 -22.15 40.40
C SER A 82 -27.15 -22.42 41.90
N TYR A 83 -27.46 -21.41 42.72
CA TYR A 83 -27.80 -21.60 44.12
C TYR A 83 -29.30 -21.85 44.23
N THR A 84 -29.69 -23.10 44.44
CA THR A 84 -30.98 -23.42 45.05
C THR A 84 -30.72 -24.22 46.32
N LEU A 85 -31.05 -23.62 47.47
CA LEU A 85 -31.20 -24.28 48.75
C LEU A 85 -32.68 -24.14 49.16
N HIS A 86 -33.43 -25.24 49.02
CA HIS A 86 -34.51 -25.75 49.89
C HIS A 86 -35.22 -26.92 49.21
#